data_AF-A0A352WM70-F1
#
_entry.id   AF-A0A352WM70-F1
#
_cell.length_a   1.000
_cell.length_b   1.000
_cell.length_c   1.000
_cell.angle_alpha   90.00
_cell.angle_beta   90.00
_cell.angle_gamma   90.00
#
_symmetry.space_group_name_H-M   'P 1'
#
loop_
_entity.id
_entity.type
_entity.pdbx_description
1 polymer ?
#
loop_
_entity_poly.entity_id
_entity_poly.type
_entity_poly.pdbx_seq_one_letter_code
_entity_poly.pdbx_strand_id
1 'polypeptide(L)' 'MRNLIISYRKLPSTVLKSLQVKYPDGYEDDTFEFEIPGQQLICKAIRISVEGVNYLIKLDQRPKKTDFLLDEDW' A
#
# COMPACT_ATOMS: atom_id res chain seq x y z
N MET A 1 12.22 17.20 -3.24
CA MET A 1 11.10 16.28 -3.56
C MET A 1 10.50 15.78 -2.26
N ARG A 2 9.19 15.94 -2.06
CA ARG A 2 8.52 15.59 -0.80
C ARG A 2 7.96 14.17 -0.91
N ASN A 3 8.26 13.33 0.07
CA ASN A 3 7.71 11.97 0.17
C ASN A 3 6.70 11.93 1.32
N LEU A 4 5.53 11.34 1.10
CA LEU A 4 4.46 11.32 2.08
C LEU A 4 3.84 9.91 2.12
N ILE A 5 3.77 9.35 3.32
CA ILE A 5 3.17 8.05 3.55
C ILE A 5 1.77 8.27 4.14
N ILE A 6 0.74 7.72 3.50
CA ILE A 6 -0.65 7.94 3.90
C ILE A 6 -1.48 6.68 3.73
N SER A 7 -2.49 6.49 4.58
CA SER A 7 -3.47 5.41 4.39
C SER A 7 -4.47 5.79 3.31
N TYR A 8 -4.90 4.81 2.51
CA TYR A 8 -5.89 5.01 1.45
C TYR A 8 -7.14 5.77 1.92
N ARG A 9 -7.66 5.44 3.12
CA ARG A 9 -8.84 6.09 3.73
C ARG A 9 -8.66 7.58 4.05
N LYS A 10 -7.42 8.07 4.13
CA LYS A 10 -7.08 9.46 4.47
C LYS A 10 -6.61 10.24 3.24
N LEU A 11 -6.73 9.68 2.04
CA LEU A 11 -6.28 10.35 0.83
C LEU A 11 -7.06 11.64 0.55
N PRO A 12 -6.38 12.73 0.18
CA PRO A 12 -7.04 13.88 -0.42
C PRO A 12 -7.82 13.45 -1.67
N SER A 13 -8.97 14.08 -1.90
CA SER A 13 -9.84 13.78 -3.05
C SER A 13 -9.13 13.98 -4.40
N THR A 14 -8.18 14.91 -4.49
CA THR A 14 -7.35 15.14 -5.67
C THR A 14 -6.47 13.93 -6.00
N VAL A 15 -5.78 13.39 -4.99
CA VAL A 15 -4.91 12.22 -5.15
C VAL A 15 -5.73 10.97 -5.47
N LEU A 16 -6.90 10.84 -4.83
CA LEU A 16 -7.81 9.71 -5.08
C LEU A 16 -8.34 9.70 -6.52
N LYS A 17 -8.71 10.87 -7.07
CA LYS A 17 -9.09 11.00 -8.48
C LYS A 17 -7.93 10.64 -9.40
N SER A 18 -6.72 11.15 -9.14
CA SER A 18 -5.53 10.80 -9.93
C SER A 18 -5.24 9.31 -9.90
N LEU A 19 -5.44 8.65 -8.75
CA LEU A 19 -5.29 7.21 -8.63
C LEU A 19 -6.31 6.46 -9.50
N GLN A 20 -7.59 6.83 -9.47
CA GLN A 20 -8.64 6.21 -10.29
C GLN A 20 -8.42 6.42 -11.80
N VAL A 21 -7.96 7.61 -12.19
CA VAL A 21 -7.64 7.90 -13.60
C VAL A 21 -6.44 7.09 -14.09
N LYS A 22 -5.43 6.90 -13.23
CA LYS A 22 -4.23 6.12 -13.56
C LYS A 22 -4.51 4.61 -13.55
N TYR A 23 -5.41 4.17 -12.68
CA TYR A 23 -5.74 2.76 -12.43
C TYR A 23 -7.25 2.52 -12.55
N PRO A 24 -7.82 2.66 -13.76
CA PRO A 24 -9.26 2.46 -13.97
C PRO A 24 -9.68 0.99 -13.75
N ASP A 25 -8.81 0.05 -14.10
CA ASP A 25 -9.04 -1.40 -13.99
C ASP A 25 -8.51 -2.00 -12.68
N GLY A 26 -8.04 -1.15 -11.76
CA GLY A 26 -7.40 -1.58 -10.52
C GLY A 26 -5.88 -1.41 -10.55
N TYR A 27 -5.27 -1.68 -9.39
CA TYR A 27 -3.86 -1.39 -9.13
C TYR A 27 -3.10 -2.59 -8.52
N GLU A 28 -3.61 -3.81 -8.68
CA GLU A 28 -3.01 -4.98 -8.03
C GLU A 28 -1.58 -5.25 -8.49
N ASP A 29 -1.31 -5.15 -9.80
CA ASP A 29 0.03 -5.42 -10.37
C ASP A 29 1.09 -4.40 -9.96
N ASP A 30 0.67 -3.17 -9.65
CA ASP A 30 1.58 -2.06 -9.27
C ASP A 30 1.71 -1.90 -7.75
N THR A 31 1.14 -2.83 -6.98
CA THR A 31 1.30 -2.85 -5.53
C THR A 31 2.52 -3.63 -5.10
N PHE A 32 3.12 -3.20 -4.00
CA PHE A 32 4.23 -3.89 -3.37
C PHE A 32 3.98 -4.01 -1.87
N GLU A 33 4.55 -5.06 -1.30
CA GLU A 33 4.55 -5.28 0.14
C GLU A 33 5.88 -4.85 0.74
N PHE A 34 5.85 -4.24 1.93
CA PHE A 34 7.05 -3.95 2.69
C PHE A 34 6.80 -4.13 4.19
N GLU A 35 7.86 -4.52 4.89
CA GLU A 35 7.84 -4.63 6.34
C GLU A 35 8.03 -3.26 6.98
N ILE A 36 7.26 -2.97 8.02
CA ILE A 36 7.48 -1.76 8.82
C ILE A 36 8.55 -2.08 9.88
N PRO A 37 9.72 -1.42 9.86
CA PRO A 37 10.77 -1.67 10.84
C PRO A 37 10.26 -1.51 12.27
N GLY A 38 10.53 -2.48 13.13
CA GLY A 38 10.08 -2.49 14.53
C GLY A 38 8.62 -2.89 14.73
N GLN A 39 7.86 -3.16 13.66
CA GLN A 39 6.52 -3.72 13.72
C GLN A 39 6.52 -5.08 13.00
N GLN A 40 5.93 -6.11 13.61
CA GLN A 40 5.74 -7.40 12.93
C GLN A 40 4.57 -7.33 11.93
N LEU A 41 4.59 -6.32 11.05
CA LEU A 41 3.53 -6.00 10.11
C LEU A 41 4.11 -5.87 8.70
N ILE A 42 3.48 -6.54 7.75
CA ILE A 42 3.66 -6.39 6.31
C ILE A 42 2.57 -5.43 5.83
N CYS A 43 2.97 -4.40 5.11
CA CYS A 43 2.06 -3.40 4.57
C CYS A 43 2.05 -3.49 3.04
N LYS A 44 0.87 -3.66 2.45
CA LYS A 44 0.66 -3.55 1.00
C LYS A 44 0.42 -2.08 0.65
N ALA A 45 1.16 -1.56 -0.33
CA ALA A 45 1.05 -0.17 -0.74
C ALA A 45 1.25 0.02 -2.25
N ILE A 46 0.85 1.19 -2.71
CA ILE A 46 1.11 1.67 -4.07
C ILE A 46 1.82 3.03 -4.01
N ARG A 47 2.66 3.29 -5.00
CA ARG A 47 3.33 4.59 -5.17
C ARG A 47 2.69 5.39 -6.30
N ILE A 48 2.38 6.65 -6.02
CA ILE A 48 1.93 7.61 -7.03
C ILE A 48 2.62 8.96 -6.83
N SER A 49 2.97 9.63 -7.93
CA SER A 49 3.55 10.96 -7.91
C SER A 49 2.53 11.96 -8.44
N VAL A 50 2.15 12.93 -7.60
CA VAL A 50 1.16 13.97 -7.94
C VAL A 50 1.75 15.31 -7.53
N GLU A 51 1.77 16.28 -8.46
CA GLU A 51 2.24 17.66 -8.20
C GLU A 51 3.64 17.74 -7.53
N GLY A 52 4.56 16.85 -7.93
CA GLY A 52 5.92 16.81 -7.38
C GLY A 52 6.05 16.20 -5.97
N VAL A 53 4.95 15.65 -5.43
CA VAL A 53 4.91 14.88 -4.17
C VAL A 53 4.78 13.40 -4.50
N ASN A 54 5.65 12.59 -3.90
CA ASN A 54 5.54 11.13 -3.95
C ASN A 54 4.67 10.65 -2.79
N TYR A 55 3.50 10.11 -3.11
CA TYR A 55 2.61 9.46 -2.16
C TYR A 55 2.88 7.95 -2.15
N LEU A 56 3.16 7.42 -0.96
CA LEU A 56 3.13 5.99 -0.70
C LEU A 56 1.83 5.70 0.06
N ILE A 57 0.92 5.05 -0.64
CA ILE A 57 -0.45 4.85 -0.20
C ILE A 57 -0.57 3.45 0.38
N LYS A 58 -0.77 3.36 1.69
CA LYS A 58 -1.03 2.08 2.37
C LYS A 58 -2.45 1.63 2.05
N LEU A 59 -2.56 0.46 1.44
CA LEU A 59 -3.82 -0.17 1.07
C LEU A 59 -4.27 -1.12 2.17
N ASP A 60 -3.38 -2.00 2.59
CA ASP A 60 -3.67 -3.03 3.58
C ASP A 60 -2.46 -3.36 4.47
N GLN A 61 -2.73 -4.03 5.59
CA GLN A 61 -1.73 -4.40 6.60
C GLN A 61 -2.04 -5.79 7.16
N ARG A 62 -1.06 -6.69 7.11
CA ARG A 62 -1.15 -8.04 7.69
C ARG A 62 -0.02 -8.29 8.69
N PRO A 63 -0.25 -9.03 9.78
CA PRO A 63 0.82 -9.43 10.68
C PRO A 63 1.78 -10.41 9.97
N LYS A 64 3.08 -10.27 10.26
CA LYS A 64 4.13 -11.13 9.73
C LYS A 64 4.04 -12.58 10.25
N LYS A 65 3.27 -12.82 11.32
CA LYS A 65 3.38 -14.03 12.17
C LYS A 65 2.39 -15.17 11.89
N THR A 66 1.77 -15.23 10.73
CA THR A 66 0.72 -16.25 10.43
C THR A 66 0.88 -16.98 9.10
N ASP A 67 2.09 -17.08 8.53
CA ASP A 67 2.36 -17.99 7.38
C ASP A 67 2.94 -19.36 7.80
N PHE A 68 3.04 -19.65 9.11
CA PHE A 68 3.54 -20.94 9.63
C PHE A 68 2.43 -21.90 10.14
N LEU A 69 1.17 -21.68 9.80
CA LEU A 69 0.04 -22.52 10.25
C LEU A 69 -0.80 -23.11 9.10
N LEU A 70 -0.23 -23.26 7.90
CA LEU A 70 -0.88 -23.95 6.77
C LEU A 70 -0.08 -25.16 6.26
N ASP A 71 0.81 -25.73 7.08
CA ASP A 71 1.54 -26.97 6.80
C ASP A 71 1.30 -28.05 7.88
N GLU A 72 0.09 -28.15 8.41
CA GLU A 72 -0.32 -29.32 9.22
C GLU A 72 -1.73 -29.77 8.82
N ASP A 73 -1.84 -30.45 7.68
CA ASP A 73 -2.87 -31.48 7.45
C ASP A 73 -2.36 -32.46 6.36
N TRP A 74 -1.53 -33.43 6.78
CA TRP A 74 -1.24 -34.69 6.08
C TRP A 74 -1.25 -35.83 7.10
#